data_AF-A0A672TFA2-F1
#
_entry.id   AF-A0A672TFA2-F1
#
_cell.length_a   1.000
_cell.length_b   1.000
_cell.length_c   1.000
_cell.angle_alpha   90.00
_cell.angle_beta   90.00
_cell.angle_gamma   90.00
#
_symmetry.space_group_name_H-M   'P 1'
#
loop_
_entity.id
_entity.type
_entity.pdbx_description
1 polymer ?
#
loop_
_entity_poly.entity_id
_entity_poly.type
_entity_poly.pdbx_seq_one_letter_code
_entity_poly.pdbx_strand_id
1 'polypeptide(L)'
;MAEEEGNATEVVALGHKFQDLISELKRSSESTLDASNSFCQDFCQILMHHGCQWRPDEDPLPLLEMYTVAIMCCAEASPFLSPECEHVTDVLEKLSWSCLNLLLSFSEQIPGALWKEFQSSVKMAHGILQAHGNSQLHTLLTLAEENGLWSNATLCSLLSSDIPNVEKVHEFLSREGPELLHMRIKHLIKQKHMEKAARLAKTCAEFPEFGGKKNFKQIYLVCLCEIKPQEELMKEIKEVDCKEALDMICNLESEEDEKGALSLCTAFFKRQLLSGDAYCAW
;
A
#
# COMPACT_ATOMS: atom_id res chain seq x y z
N MET A 1 23.88 -20.14 -3.53
CA MET A 1 24.92 -20.60 -2.57
C MET A 1 25.81 -19.45 -2.11
N ALA A 2 26.74 -18.89 -2.91
CA ALA A 2 27.61 -17.79 -2.42
C ALA A 2 26.86 -16.45 -2.20
N GLU A 3 25.88 -16.12 -3.05
CA GLU A 3 25.03 -14.93 -2.88
C GLU A 3 24.02 -15.08 -1.74
N GLU A 4 23.41 -16.27 -1.57
CA GLU A 4 22.52 -16.56 -0.44
C GLU A 4 23.25 -16.53 0.92
N GLU A 5 24.50 -17.02 1.00
CA GLU A 5 25.33 -16.89 2.21
C GLU A 5 25.76 -15.44 2.48
N GLY A 6 25.99 -14.65 1.42
CA GLY A 6 26.26 -13.21 1.53
C GLY A 6 25.07 -12.44 2.11
N ASN A 7 23.87 -12.66 1.55
CA ASN A 7 22.65 -11.97 1.97
C ASN A 7 22.27 -12.31 3.42
N ALA A 8 22.35 -13.59 3.81
CA ALA A 8 22.10 -14.01 5.19
C ALA A 8 23.06 -13.36 6.19
N THR A 9 24.32 -13.16 5.81
CA THR A 9 25.33 -12.51 6.65
C THR A 9 25.04 -11.01 6.83
N GLU A 10 24.50 -10.36 5.80
CA GLU A 10 24.15 -8.93 5.82
C GLU A 10 22.91 -8.65 6.68
N VAL A 11 21.87 -9.50 6.63
CA VAL A 11 20.68 -9.38 7.49
C VAL A 11 21.06 -9.52 8.97
N VAL A 12 21.95 -10.46 9.30
CA VAL A 12 22.46 -10.62 10.67
C VAL A 12 23.25 -9.38 11.12
N ALA A 13 24.10 -8.83 10.26
CA ALA A 13 24.84 -7.60 10.55
C ALA A 13 23.90 -6.40 10.75
N LEU A 14 22.83 -6.31 9.97
CA LEU A 14 21.78 -5.31 10.15
C LEU A 14 21.07 -5.45 11.50
N GLY A 15 20.74 -6.68 11.89
CA GLY A 15 20.17 -6.98 13.21
C GLY A 15 21.04 -6.47 14.35
N HIS A 16 22.35 -6.70 14.29
CA HIS A 16 23.28 -6.16 15.30
C HIS A 16 23.28 -4.62 15.34
N LYS A 17 23.31 -3.94 14.19
CA LYS A 17 23.26 -2.47 14.14
C LYS A 17 21.99 -1.91 14.80
N PHE A 18 20.85 -2.57 14.60
CA PHE A 18 19.60 -2.17 15.25
C PHE A 18 19.60 -2.43 16.75
N GLN A 19 20.22 -3.52 17.22
CA GLN A 19 20.38 -3.78 18.66
C GLN A 19 21.32 -2.77 19.33
N ASP A 20 22.37 -2.34 18.64
CA ASP A 20 23.26 -1.27 19.10
C ASP A 20 22.47 0.04 19.25
N LEU A 21 21.64 0.38 18.25
CA LEU A 21 20.78 1.57 18.28
C LEU A 21 19.80 1.57 19.48
N ILE A 22 19.16 0.42 19.75
CA ILE A 22 18.28 0.27 20.93
C ILE A 22 19.09 0.41 22.23
N SER A 23 20.32 -0.10 22.27
CA SER A 23 21.18 -0.01 23.45
C SER A 23 21.65 1.42 23.71
N GLU A 24 21.91 2.19 22.66
CA GLU A 24 22.20 3.62 22.73
C GLU A 24 21.00 4.43 23.21
N LEU A 25 19.81 4.16 22.67
CA LEU A 25 18.56 4.77 23.14
C LEU A 25 18.35 4.56 24.64
N LYS A 26 18.57 3.33 25.15
CA LYS A 26 18.44 2.99 26.57
C LYS A 26 19.47 3.66 27.48
N ARG A 27 20.66 3.95 26.95
CA ARG A 27 21.79 4.56 27.69
C ARG A 27 21.85 6.07 27.53
N SER A 28 21.00 6.66 26.68
CA SER A 28 21.03 8.09 26.38
C SER A 28 20.86 8.91 27.66
N SER A 29 21.70 9.94 27.80
CA SER A 29 21.58 10.95 28.85
C SER A 29 20.75 12.15 28.42
N GLU A 30 20.24 12.15 27.19
CA GLU A 30 19.41 13.22 26.64
C GLU A 30 17.96 13.15 27.15
N SER A 31 17.13 14.13 26.78
CA SER A 31 15.70 14.01 27.02
C SER A 31 15.13 12.85 26.20
N THR A 32 14.05 12.20 26.68
CA THR A 32 13.41 11.09 25.94
C THR A 32 12.97 11.53 24.54
N LEU A 33 12.56 12.79 24.38
CA LEU A 33 12.17 13.34 23.09
C LEU A 33 13.38 13.46 22.13
N ASP A 34 14.49 14.02 22.59
CA ASP A 34 15.71 14.17 21.79
C ASP A 34 16.28 12.80 21.41
N ALA A 35 16.36 11.88 22.38
CA ALA A 35 16.82 10.52 22.14
C ALA A 35 15.92 9.77 21.13
N SER A 36 14.60 10.02 21.15
CA SER A 36 13.67 9.46 20.16
C SER A 36 13.88 10.04 18.77
N ASN A 37 14.15 11.35 18.66
CA ASN A 37 14.47 12.00 17.40
C ASN A 37 15.76 11.43 16.80
N SER A 38 16.82 11.31 17.61
CA SER A 38 18.09 10.72 17.22
C SER A 38 17.91 9.26 16.78
N PHE A 39 17.17 8.45 17.55
CA PHE A 39 16.82 7.08 17.19
C PHE A 39 16.17 7.00 15.80
N CYS A 40 15.13 7.82 15.54
CA CYS A 40 14.44 7.82 14.26
C CYS A 40 15.36 8.20 13.09
N GLN A 41 16.24 9.19 13.29
CA GLN A 41 17.21 9.61 12.28
C GLN A 41 18.22 8.51 11.96
N ASP A 42 18.85 7.94 12.98
CA ASP A 42 19.88 6.91 12.82
C ASP A 42 19.28 5.61 12.28
N PHE A 43 18.07 5.25 12.73
CA PHE A 43 17.29 4.14 12.17
C PHE A 43 17.07 4.31 10.66
N CYS A 44 16.64 5.50 10.23
CA CYS A 44 16.44 5.79 8.81
C CYS A 44 17.76 5.75 8.03
N GLN A 45 18.86 6.25 8.60
CA GLN A 45 20.17 6.18 7.96
C GLN A 45 20.64 4.72 7.76
N ILE A 46 20.48 3.87 8.77
CA ILE A 46 20.79 2.44 8.68
C ILE A 46 19.96 1.80 7.57
N LEU A 47 18.65 2.03 7.56
CA LEU A 47 17.75 1.49 6.53
C LEU A 47 18.12 1.97 5.13
N MET A 48 18.39 3.26 4.94
CA MET A 48 18.77 3.79 3.63
C MET A 48 20.11 3.23 3.16
N HIS A 49 21.09 3.12 4.06
CA HIS A 49 22.41 2.60 3.72
C HIS A 49 22.36 1.15 3.23
N HIS A 50 21.52 0.32 3.87
CA HIS A 50 21.33 -1.08 3.48
C HIS A 50 20.37 -1.22 2.30
N GLY A 51 19.22 -0.53 2.32
CA GLY A 51 18.18 -0.60 1.29
C GLY A 51 18.67 -0.16 -0.10
N CYS A 52 19.56 0.84 -0.18
CA CYS A 52 20.16 1.29 -1.45
C CYS A 52 21.06 0.25 -2.12
N GLN A 53 21.49 -0.80 -1.41
CA GLN A 53 22.36 -1.84 -1.94
C GLN A 53 21.57 -2.90 -2.72
N TRP A 54 20.24 -2.93 -2.55
CA TRP A 54 19.38 -3.94 -3.13
C TRP A 54 18.62 -3.40 -4.33
N ARG A 55 18.50 -4.24 -5.36
CA ARG A 55 17.60 -3.99 -6.49
C ARG A 55 16.36 -4.86 -6.29
N PRO A 56 15.21 -4.27 -5.90
CA PRO A 56 13.98 -5.04 -5.65
C PRO A 56 13.51 -5.83 -6.87
N ASP A 57 13.87 -5.37 -8.08
CA ASP A 57 13.53 -6.03 -9.34
C ASP A 57 14.37 -7.29 -9.62
N GLU A 58 15.47 -7.51 -8.89
CA GLU A 58 16.38 -8.65 -9.07
C GLU A 58 16.15 -9.74 -8.01
N ASP A 59 16.15 -9.38 -6.72
CA ASP A 59 15.79 -10.30 -5.61
C ASP A 59 15.08 -9.54 -4.47
N PRO A 60 13.76 -9.70 -4.31
CA PRO A 60 12.99 -8.99 -3.28
C PRO A 60 13.05 -9.67 -1.90
N LEU A 61 13.60 -10.89 -1.77
CA LEU A 61 13.59 -11.63 -0.49
C LEU A 61 14.48 -10.99 0.58
N PRO A 62 15.72 -10.55 0.30
CA PRO A 62 16.56 -9.88 1.30
C PRO A 62 15.96 -8.58 1.81
N LEU A 63 15.22 -7.86 0.94
CA LEU A 63 14.48 -6.67 1.34
C LEU A 63 13.33 -7.00 2.30
N LEU A 64 12.65 -8.14 2.11
CA LEU A 64 11.63 -8.58 3.05
C LEU A 64 12.23 -8.92 4.41
N GLU A 65 13.37 -9.60 4.44
CA GLU A 65 14.12 -9.86 5.67
C GLU A 65 14.56 -8.56 6.36
N MET A 66 15.10 -7.61 5.60
CA MET A 66 15.45 -6.27 6.10
C MET A 66 14.23 -5.58 6.75
N TYR A 67 13.08 -5.55 6.08
CA TYR A 67 11.86 -4.96 6.64
C TYR A 67 11.39 -5.72 7.89
N THR A 68 11.53 -7.05 7.92
CA THR A 68 11.18 -7.88 9.07
C THR A 68 11.97 -7.45 10.31
N VAL A 69 13.30 -7.35 10.18
CA VAL A 69 14.18 -6.95 11.29
C VAL A 69 13.94 -5.49 11.68
N ALA A 70 13.72 -4.60 10.71
CA ALA A 70 13.47 -3.18 10.95
C ALA A 70 12.15 -2.93 11.71
N ILE A 71 11.09 -3.65 11.34
CA ILE A 71 9.79 -3.60 12.04
C ILE A 71 9.92 -4.05 13.49
N MET A 72 10.67 -5.14 13.72
CA MET A 72 10.94 -5.63 15.07
C MET A 72 11.78 -4.65 15.88
N CYS A 73 12.78 -4.00 15.28
CA CYS A 73 13.57 -2.95 15.93
C CYS A 73 12.68 -1.80 16.43
N CYS A 74 11.78 -1.28 15.60
CA CYS A 74 10.85 -0.23 16.04
C CYS A 74 9.95 -0.69 17.19
N ALA A 75 9.47 -1.93 17.14
CA ALA A 75 8.65 -2.49 18.20
C ALA A 75 9.42 -2.62 19.52
N GLU A 76 10.64 -3.15 19.49
CA GLU A 76 11.51 -3.31 20.67
C GLU A 76 11.98 -1.98 21.25
N ALA A 77 12.17 -0.96 20.40
CA ALA A 77 12.51 0.40 20.82
C ALA A 77 11.31 1.13 21.44
N SER A 78 10.08 0.82 21.02
CA SER A 78 8.86 1.57 21.39
C SER A 78 8.65 1.86 22.87
N PRO A 79 9.00 0.99 23.84
CA PRO A 79 8.84 1.30 25.26
C PRO A 79 9.75 2.43 25.77
N PHE A 80 10.79 2.77 25.01
CA PHE A 80 11.79 3.79 25.36
C PHE A 80 11.63 5.08 24.55
N LEU A 81 10.70 5.09 23.59
CA LEU A 81 10.44 6.23 22.73
C LEU A 81 9.39 7.17 23.37
N SER A 82 9.55 8.46 23.11
CA SER A 82 8.60 9.48 23.55
C SER A 82 7.33 9.41 22.69
N PRO A 83 6.13 9.36 23.31
CA PRO A 83 4.87 9.44 22.57
C PRO A 83 4.64 10.83 21.94
N GLU A 84 5.39 11.85 22.35
CA GLU A 84 5.34 13.22 21.80
C GLU A 84 6.19 13.36 20.53
N CYS A 85 6.95 12.33 20.15
CA CYS A 85 7.82 12.37 18.97
C CYS A 85 7.06 11.98 17.70
N GLU A 86 6.69 12.98 16.89
CA GLU A 86 5.99 12.77 15.61
C GLU A 86 6.79 11.87 14.63
N HIS A 87 8.13 11.96 14.67
CA HIS A 87 9.00 11.14 13.82
C HIS A 87 8.84 9.64 14.05
N VAL A 88 8.43 9.19 15.24
CA VAL A 88 8.20 7.76 15.53
C VAL A 88 7.04 7.25 14.69
N THR A 89 5.93 7.98 14.68
CA THR A 89 4.76 7.65 13.87
C THR A 89 5.08 7.71 12.38
N ASP A 90 5.79 8.74 11.93
CA ASP A 90 6.16 8.90 10.51
C ASP A 90 7.05 7.76 10.01
N VAL A 91 8.03 7.35 10.81
CA VAL A 91 8.94 6.24 10.48
C VAL A 91 8.14 4.94 10.38
N LEU A 92 7.29 4.64 11.35
CA LEU A 92 6.46 3.43 11.34
C LEU A 92 5.50 3.40 10.15
N GLU A 93 4.87 4.53 9.82
CA GLU A 93 3.98 4.63 8.67
C GLU A 93 4.76 4.38 7.36
N LYS A 94 5.87 5.09 7.14
CA LYS A 94 6.70 4.91 5.92
C LYS A 94 7.26 3.51 5.80
N LEU A 95 7.67 2.90 6.92
CA LEU A 95 8.16 1.52 6.96
C LEU A 95 7.06 0.53 6.57
N SER A 96 5.87 0.69 7.14
CA SER A 96 4.68 -0.11 6.83
C SER A 96 4.32 -0.02 5.34
N TRP A 97 4.22 1.21 4.80
CA TRP A 97 3.92 1.45 3.38
C TRP A 97 4.97 0.87 2.44
N SER A 98 6.25 1.04 2.76
CA SER A 98 7.35 0.53 1.93
C SER A 98 7.38 -1.00 1.90
N CYS A 99 7.12 -1.64 3.06
CA CYS A 99 7.00 -3.09 3.15
C CYS A 99 5.76 -3.62 2.40
N LEU A 100 4.58 -3.00 2.57
CA LEU A 100 3.38 -3.33 1.80
C LEU A 100 3.61 -3.23 0.29
N ASN A 101 4.30 -2.18 -0.16
CA ASN A 101 4.61 -1.98 -1.57
C ASN A 101 5.55 -3.06 -2.11
N LEU A 102 6.59 -3.43 -1.34
CA LEU A 102 7.44 -4.56 -1.69
C LEU A 102 6.62 -5.85 -1.79
N LEU A 103 5.84 -6.17 -0.76
CA LEU A 103 5.03 -7.38 -0.71
C LEU A 103 4.09 -7.49 -1.92
N LEU A 104 3.34 -6.45 -2.25
CA LEU A 104 2.43 -6.48 -3.39
C LEU A 104 3.13 -6.57 -4.76
N SER A 105 4.45 -6.28 -4.81
CA SER A 105 5.26 -6.41 -6.02
C SER A 105 5.75 -7.83 -6.32
N PHE A 106 5.67 -8.76 -5.35
CA PHE A 106 6.04 -10.16 -5.56
C PHE A 106 5.17 -10.81 -6.65
N SER A 107 5.83 -11.34 -7.68
CA SER A 107 5.21 -12.15 -8.74
C SER A 107 5.12 -13.63 -8.37
N GLU A 108 6.06 -14.12 -7.55
CA GLU A 108 6.15 -15.50 -7.09
C GLU A 108 5.78 -15.63 -5.61
N GLN A 109 5.48 -16.86 -5.19
CA GLN A 109 5.15 -17.13 -3.80
C GLN A 109 6.39 -17.00 -2.91
N ILE A 110 6.26 -16.22 -1.83
CA ILE A 110 7.31 -16.10 -0.81
C ILE A 110 7.59 -17.49 -0.19
N PRO A 111 8.86 -17.90 -0.02
CA PRO A 111 9.21 -19.16 0.63
C PRO A 111 8.51 -19.32 1.98
N GLY A 112 7.89 -20.48 2.21
CA GLY A 112 6.99 -20.66 3.36
C GLY A 112 7.64 -20.50 4.74
N ALA A 113 8.94 -20.73 4.86
CA ALA A 113 9.67 -20.47 6.11
C ALA A 113 9.80 -18.96 6.37
N LEU A 114 10.27 -18.21 5.36
CA LEU A 114 10.39 -16.76 5.42
C LEU A 114 9.04 -16.07 5.63
N TRP A 115 7.99 -16.53 4.94
CA TRP A 115 6.64 -15.98 5.12
C TRP A 115 6.15 -16.16 6.56
N LYS A 116 6.32 -17.34 7.16
CA LYS A 116 5.91 -17.60 8.55
C LYS A 116 6.70 -16.76 9.55
N GLU A 117 8.00 -16.59 9.32
CA GLU A 117 8.83 -15.72 10.14
C GLU A 117 8.33 -14.27 10.08
N PHE A 118 8.15 -13.74 8.86
CA PHE A 118 7.57 -12.42 8.64
C PHE A 118 6.21 -12.25 9.33
N GLN A 119 5.28 -13.20 9.16
CA GLN A 119 3.97 -13.18 9.81
C GLN A 119 4.09 -13.11 11.33
N SER A 120 4.96 -13.93 11.92
CA SER A 120 5.17 -13.97 13.37
C SER A 120 5.76 -12.66 13.91
N SER A 121 6.73 -12.09 13.18
CA SER A 121 7.39 -10.83 13.51
C SER A 121 6.42 -9.65 13.42
N VAL A 122 5.66 -9.52 12.32
CA VAL A 122 4.66 -8.44 12.18
C VAL A 122 3.59 -8.53 13.25
N LYS A 123 3.10 -9.74 13.56
CA LYS A 123 2.10 -9.95 14.63
C LYS A 123 2.65 -9.55 16.00
N MET A 124 3.89 -9.92 16.32
CA MET A 124 4.54 -9.55 17.56
C MET A 124 4.76 -8.03 17.64
N ALA A 125 5.34 -7.45 16.59
CA ALA A 125 5.62 -6.02 16.50
C ALA A 125 4.35 -5.18 16.64
N HIS A 126 3.28 -5.55 15.93
CA HIS A 126 1.97 -4.90 16.06
C HIS A 126 1.45 -4.94 17.51
N GLY A 127 1.52 -6.10 18.17
CA GLY A 127 1.09 -6.23 19.57
C GLY A 127 1.84 -5.30 20.53
N ILE A 128 3.17 -5.20 20.36
CA ILE A 128 4.01 -4.31 21.18
C ILE A 128 3.71 -2.85 20.88
N LEU A 129 3.66 -2.47 19.60
CA LEU A 129 3.40 -1.09 19.17
C LEU A 129 2.00 -0.61 19.58
N GLN A 130 0.99 -1.46 19.45
CA GLN A 130 -0.37 -1.15 19.85
C GLN A 130 -0.49 -0.93 21.36
N ALA A 131 0.26 -1.67 22.17
CA ALA A 131 0.32 -1.44 23.62
C ALA A 131 0.88 -0.05 23.99
N HIS A 132 1.63 0.57 23.07
CA HIS A 132 2.18 1.92 23.20
C HIS A 132 1.46 2.95 22.29
N GLY A 133 0.24 2.65 21.84
CA GLY A 133 -0.61 3.59 21.10
C GLY A 133 -0.31 3.74 19.61
N ASN A 134 0.56 2.90 19.03
CA ASN A 134 0.91 2.93 17.62
C ASN A 134 0.12 1.88 16.82
N SER A 135 -0.63 2.32 15.80
CA SER A 135 -1.47 1.46 14.95
C SER A 135 -1.01 1.37 13.49
N GLN A 136 0.16 1.95 13.16
CA GLN A 136 0.66 2.11 11.79
C GLN A 136 0.91 0.77 11.07
N LEU A 137 1.11 -0.33 11.82
CA LEU A 137 1.28 -1.67 11.25
C LEU A 137 -0.03 -2.42 10.99
N HIS A 138 -1.19 -1.85 11.32
CA HIS A 138 -2.47 -2.58 11.22
C HIS A 138 -2.72 -3.12 9.81
N THR A 139 -2.55 -2.30 8.77
CA THR A 139 -2.73 -2.70 7.37
C THR A 139 -1.74 -3.80 6.95
N LEU A 140 -0.49 -3.73 7.43
CA LEU A 140 0.53 -4.74 7.17
C LEU A 140 0.18 -6.07 7.85
N LEU A 141 -0.32 -6.02 9.09
CA LEU A 141 -0.81 -7.20 9.81
C LEU A 141 -1.97 -7.85 9.05
N THR A 142 -2.96 -7.07 8.61
CA THR A 142 -4.09 -7.58 7.83
C THR A 142 -3.63 -8.34 6.58
N LEU A 143 -2.65 -7.80 5.85
CA LEU A 143 -2.09 -8.50 4.68
C LEU A 143 -1.32 -9.76 5.09
N ALA A 144 -0.54 -9.69 6.17
CA ALA A 144 0.26 -10.81 6.66
C ALA A 144 -0.60 -11.97 7.18
N GLU A 145 -1.80 -11.72 7.71
CA GLU A 145 -2.68 -12.79 8.21
C GLU A 145 -3.23 -13.71 7.10
N GLU A 146 -3.16 -13.31 5.84
CA GLU A 146 -3.55 -14.15 4.71
C GLU A 146 -2.49 -15.22 4.39
N ASN A 147 -2.94 -16.35 3.81
CA ASN A 147 -2.05 -17.44 3.38
C ASN A 147 -1.22 -17.10 2.12
N GLY A 148 -1.34 -15.88 1.63
CA GLY A 148 -0.64 -15.38 0.46
C GLY A 148 -1.16 -14.00 0.05
N LEU A 149 -0.31 -13.27 -0.63
CA LEU A 149 -0.52 -11.85 -0.96
C LEU A 149 -1.74 -11.62 -1.85
N TRP A 150 -2.04 -12.55 -2.76
CA TRP A 150 -3.15 -12.46 -3.72
C TRP A 150 -4.06 -13.69 -3.69
N SER A 151 -3.96 -14.53 -2.66
CA SER A 151 -4.62 -15.85 -2.61
C SER A 151 -5.97 -15.86 -1.91
N ASN A 152 -6.44 -14.72 -1.39
CA ASN A 152 -7.74 -14.65 -0.72
C ASN A 152 -8.86 -15.05 -1.69
N ALA A 153 -9.71 -16.01 -1.31
CA ALA A 153 -10.70 -16.58 -2.22
C ALA A 153 -11.72 -15.53 -2.74
N THR A 154 -12.14 -14.59 -1.89
CA THR A 154 -13.03 -13.50 -2.29
C THR A 154 -12.33 -12.57 -3.29
N LEU A 155 -11.07 -12.19 -3.01
CA LEU A 155 -10.27 -11.41 -3.95
C LEU A 155 -10.10 -12.14 -5.29
N CYS A 156 -9.71 -13.42 -5.29
CA CYS A 156 -9.56 -14.20 -6.52
C CYS A 156 -10.84 -14.25 -7.35
N SER A 157 -12.00 -14.41 -6.69
CA SER A 157 -13.32 -14.40 -7.33
C SER A 157 -13.62 -13.03 -7.98
N LEU A 158 -13.40 -11.93 -7.26
CA LEU A 158 -13.53 -10.56 -7.79
C LEU A 158 -12.64 -10.32 -9.01
N LEU A 159 -11.39 -10.80 -8.96
CA LEU A 159 -10.43 -10.61 -10.04
C LEU A 159 -10.70 -11.52 -11.26
N SER A 160 -11.48 -12.60 -11.12
CA SER A 160 -11.75 -13.57 -12.19
C SER A 160 -13.05 -13.33 -12.97
N SER A 161 -13.83 -12.30 -12.61
CA SER A 161 -15.17 -12.01 -13.16
C SER A 161 -16.27 -13.01 -12.75
N ASP A 162 -16.04 -13.76 -11.68
CA ASP A 162 -17.08 -14.57 -11.06
C ASP A 162 -18.06 -13.67 -10.31
N ILE A 163 -19.31 -14.12 -10.14
CA ILE A 163 -20.31 -13.42 -9.31
C ILE A 163 -20.00 -13.76 -7.84
N PRO A 164 -19.39 -12.86 -7.07
CA PRO A 164 -19.05 -13.17 -5.71
C PRO A 164 -20.29 -12.99 -4.82
N ASN A 165 -20.32 -13.70 -3.69
CA ASN A 165 -21.33 -13.45 -2.68
C ASN A 165 -21.11 -12.06 -2.07
N VAL A 166 -22.14 -11.21 -2.09
CA VAL A 166 -22.06 -9.79 -1.70
C VAL A 166 -21.62 -9.63 -0.25
N GLU A 167 -22.14 -10.46 0.66
CA GLU A 167 -21.76 -10.39 2.08
C GLU A 167 -20.27 -10.68 2.29
N LYS A 168 -19.74 -11.71 1.61
CA LYS A 168 -18.30 -12.04 1.65
C LYS A 168 -17.43 -10.94 1.07
N VAL A 169 -17.92 -10.25 0.03
CA VAL A 169 -17.21 -9.08 -0.54
C VAL A 169 -17.16 -7.96 0.48
N HIS A 170 -18.29 -7.61 1.09
CA HIS A 170 -18.32 -6.55 2.10
C HIS A 170 -17.40 -6.89 3.29
N GLU A 171 -17.44 -8.12 3.81
CA GLU A 171 -16.53 -8.56 4.88
C GLU A 171 -15.05 -8.41 4.46
N PHE A 172 -14.71 -8.82 3.24
CA PHE A 172 -13.37 -8.66 2.69
C PHE A 172 -12.95 -7.18 2.60
N LEU A 173 -13.82 -6.31 2.09
CA LEU A 173 -13.54 -4.87 1.95
C LEU A 173 -13.40 -4.17 3.31
N SER A 174 -14.29 -4.46 4.27
CA SER A 174 -14.18 -3.91 5.63
C SER A 174 -12.88 -4.34 6.31
N ARG A 175 -12.43 -5.59 6.06
CA ARG A 175 -11.20 -6.12 6.64
C ARG A 175 -9.94 -5.52 6.02
N GLU A 176 -9.82 -5.51 4.69
CA GLU A 176 -8.62 -4.94 4.04
C GLU A 176 -8.55 -3.42 4.14
N GLY A 177 -9.70 -2.75 4.13
CA GLY A 177 -9.78 -1.30 4.19
C GLY A 177 -9.30 -0.60 2.91
N PRO A 178 -9.57 0.70 2.79
CA PRO A 178 -9.37 1.43 1.54
C PRO A 178 -7.88 1.62 1.19
N GLU A 179 -6.99 1.72 2.18
CA GLU A 179 -5.54 1.84 1.96
C GLU A 179 -4.96 0.63 1.22
N LEU A 180 -5.19 -0.59 1.73
CA LEU A 180 -4.64 -1.81 1.13
C LEU A 180 -5.24 -2.07 -0.25
N LEU A 181 -6.55 -1.90 -0.39
CA LEU A 181 -7.24 -2.07 -1.67
C LEU A 181 -6.75 -1.09 -2.73
N HIS A 182 -6.50 0.17 -2.34
CA HIS A 182 -5.90 1.16 -3.24
C HIS A 182 -4.50 0.74 -3.70
N MET A 183 -3.66 0.22 -2.79
CA MET A 183 -2.33 -0.29 -3.16
C MET A 183 -2.42 -1.47 -4.13
N ARG A 184 -3.36 -2.40 -3.91
CA ARG A 184 -3.61 -3.53 -4.81
C ARG A 184 -4.01 -3.05 -6.20
N ILE A 185 -4.93 -2.09 -6.29
CA ILE A 185 -5.36 -1.51 -7.56
C ILE A 185 -4.17 -0.86 -8.28
N LYS A 186 -3.36 -0.07 -7.58
CA LYS A 186 -2.14 0.54 -8.15
C LYS A 186 -1.16 -0.51 -8.68
N HIS A 187 -0.98 -1.62 -7.97
CA HIS A 187 -0.13 -2.73 -8.44
C HIS A 187 -0.70 -3.41 -9.69
N LEU A 188 -2.01 -3.67 -9.74
CA LEU A 188 -2.66 -4.24 -10.92
C LEU A 188 -2.50 -3.32 -12.14
N ILE A 189 -2.62 -2.00 -11.97
CA ILE A 189 -2.41 -1.01 -13.04
C ILE A 189 -0.94 -1.02 -13.49
N LYS A 190 0.01 -1.02 -12.54
CA LYS A 190 1.45 -1.09 -12.82
C LYS A 190 1.81 -2.34 -13.64
N GLN A 191 1.18 -3.48 -13.33
CA GLN A 191 1.33 -4.76 -14.03
C GLN A 191 0.46 -4.89 -15.30
N LYS A 192 -0.21 -3.81 -15.75
CA LYS A 192 -1.07 -3.78 -16.94
C LYS A 192 -2.28 -4.72 -16.88
N HIS A 193 -2.71 -5.10 -15.68
CA HIS A 193 -3.93 -5.87 -15.44
C HIS A 193 -5.16 -4.95 -15.30
N MET A 194 -5.42 -4.12 -16.32
CA MET A 194 -6.40 -3.04 -16.27
C MET A 194 -7.83 -3.52 -15.99
N GLU A 195 -8.25 -4.67 -16.53
CA GLU A 195 -9.59 -5.21 -16.25
C GLU A 195 -9.77 -5.62 -14.77
N LYS A 196 -8.73 -6.24 -14.19
CA LYS A 196 -8.71 -6.63 -12.78
C LYS A 196 -8.74 -5.41 -11.88
N ALA A 197 -7.94 -4.38 -12.21
CA ALA A 197 -7.95 -3.10 -11.53
C ALA A 197 -9.33 -2.43 -11.59
N ALA A 198 -9.96 -2.39 -12.76
CA ALA A 198 -11.30 -1.82 -12.94
C ALA A 198 -12.35 -2.53 -12.09
N ARG A 199 -12.35 -3.88 -12.07
CA ARG A 199 -13.30 -4.66 -11.24
C ARG A 199 -13.14 -4.35 -9.75
N LEU A 200 -11.90 -4.37 -9.26
CA LEU A 200 -11.63 -4.09 -7.85
C LEU A 200 -11.98 -2.63 -7.49
N ALA A 201 -11.61 -1.66 -8.33
CA ALA A 201 -11.95 -0.26 -8.14
C ALA A 201 -13.46 -0.01 -8.14
N LYS A 202 -14.21 -0.62 -9.06
CA LYS A 202 -15.68 -0.54 -9.09
C LYS A 202 -16.29 -1.05 -7.79
N THR A 203 -15.86 -2.24 -7.36
CA THR A 203 -16.34 -2.88 -6.12
C THR A 203 -16.06 -2.00 -4.91
N CYS A 204 -14.89 -1.35 -4.84
CA CYS A 204 -14.55 -0.41 -3.76
C CYS A 204 -15.36 0.89 -3.83
N ALA A 205 -15.64 1.40 -5.04
CA ALA A 205 -16.44 2.61 -5.24
C ALA A 205 -17.92 2.42 -4.86
N GLU A 206 -18.45 1.22 -5.08
CA GLU A 206 -19.84 0.84 -4.75
C GLU A 206 -20.01 0.48 -3.27
N PHE A 207 -18.92 0.35 -2.52
CA PHE A 207 -18.97 -0.02 -1.11
C PHE A 207 -19.30 1.20 -0.21
N PRO A 208 -20.48 1.22 0.46
CA PRO A 208 -20.96 2.44 1.12
C PRO A 208 -20.03 2.95 2.23
N GLU A 209 -19.37 2.05 2.95
CA GLU A 209 -18.52 2.36 4.12
C GLU A 209 -17.25 3.13 3.75
N PHE A 210 -16.83 3.07 2.48
CA PHE A 210 -15.69 3.86 2.01
C PHE A 210 -16.04 5.30 1.72
N GLY A 211 -17.31 5.64 1.45
CA GLY A 211 -17.76 7.03 1.35
C GLY A 211 -16.91 7.91 0.42
N GLY A 212 -16.42 7.37 -0.70
CA GLY A 212 -15.58 8.10 -1.66
C GLY A 212 -14.08 8.16 -1.35
N LYS A 213 -13.59 7.50 -0.29
CA LYS A 213 -12.15 7.40 0.01
C LYS A 213 -11.35 6.89 -1.18
N LYS A 214 -10.11 7.39 -1.31
CA LYS A 214 -9.11 7.00 -2.34
C LYS A 214 -9.58 7.15 -3.79
N ASN A 215 -10.66 7.91 -4.05
CA ASN A 215 -11.15 8.19 -5.40
C ASN A 215 -11.38 6.92 -6.25
N PHE A 216 -11.88 5.83 -5.66
CA PHE A 216 -12.04 4.55 -6.38
C PHE A 216 -12.88 4.67 -7.67
N LYS A 217 -13.90 5.55 -7.68
CA LYS A 217 -14.71 5.83 -8.87
C LYS A 217 -13.87 6.46 -9.99
N GLN A 218 -12.99 7.42 -9.68
CA GLN A 218 -12.04 8.01 -10.63
C GLN A 218 -11.11 6.94 -11.22
N ILE A 219 -10.52 6.11 -10.36
CA ILE A 219 -9.62 5.03 -10.78
C ILE A 219 -10.35 4.05 -11.70
N TYR A 220 -11.58 3.66 -11.34
CA TYR A 220 -12.43 2.80 -12.16
C TYR A 220 -12.65 3.40 -13.56
N LEU A 221 -13.05 4.67 -13.65
CA LEU A 221 -13.32 5.33 -14.94
C LEU A 221 -12.05 5.50 -15.78
N VAL A 222 -10.90 5.80 -15.17
CA VAL A 222 -9.59 5.82 -15.86
C VAL A 222 -9.29 4.45 -16.46
N CYS A 223 -9.47 3.37 -15.68
CA CYS A 223 -9.27 2.02 -16.21
C CYS A 223 -10.22 1.70 -17.37
N LEU A 224 -11.50 2.09 -17.29
CA LEU A 224 -12.46 1.88 -18.38
C LEU A 224 -12.07 2.60 -19.67
N CYS A 225 -11.52 3.81 -19.57
CA CYS A 225 -11.06 4.56 -20.75
C CYS A 225 -9.99 3.80 -21.55
N GLU A 226 -9.20 2.93 -20.89
CA GLU A 226 -8.16 2.14 -21.54
C GLU A 226 -8.69 0.81 -22.13
N ILE A 227 -9.71 0.20 -21.52
CA ILE A 227 -10.13 -1.18 -21.86
C ILE A 227 -11.48 -1.29 -22.58
N LYS A 228 -12.35 -0.27 -22.52
CA LYS A 228 -13.72 -0.35 -23.05
C LYS A 228 -13.90 0.39 -24.38
N PRO A 229 -14.74 -0.14 -25.29
CA PRO A 229 -15.17 0.63 -26.45
C PRO A 229 -16.03 1.82 -26.01
N GLN A 230 -16.07 2.85 -26.86
CA GLN A 230 -16.74 4.11 -26.55
C GLN A 230 -18.20 3.93 -26.12
N GLU A 231 -18.97 3.04 -26.76
CA GLU A 231 -20.38 2.81 -26.43
C GLU A 231 -20.61 2.28 -25.00
N GLU A 232 -19.74 1.41 -24.52
CA GLU A 232 -19.79 0.89 -23.14
C GLU A 232 -19.34 1.96 -22.16
N LEU A 233 -18.26 2.68 -22.47
CA LEU A 233 -17.77 3.79 -21.64
C LEU A 233 -18.85 4.86 -21.45
N MET A 234 -19.57 5.24 -22.52
CA MET A 234 -20.63 6.24 -22.48
C MET A 234 -21.77 5.87 -21.53
N LYS A 235 -22.08 4.58 -21.36
CA LYS A 235 -23.10 4.12 -20.40
C LYS A 235 -22.64 4.33 -18.96
N GLU A 236 -21.38 4.04 -18.67
CA GLU A 236 -20.80 4.17 -17.33
C GLU A 236 -20.62 5.63 -16.90
N ILE A 237 -20.16 6.49 -17.81
CA ILE A 237 -19.98 7.93 -17.50
C ILE A 237 -21.27 8.74 -17.57
N LYS A 238 -22.41 8.14 -17.98
CA LYS A 238 -23.67 8.87 -18.14
C LYS A 238 -24.17 9.49 -16.83
N GLU A 239 -24.01 8.77 -15.73
CA GLU A 239 -24.53 9.14 -14.41
C GLU A 239 -23.58 10.08 -13.63
N VAL A 240 -22.42 10.42 -14.20
CA VAL A 240 -21.43 11.31 -13.58
C VAL A 240 -21.75 12.75 -13.95
N ASP A 241 -22.03 13.62 -12.99
CA ASP A 241 -22.29 15.03 -13.31
C ASP A 241 -21.01 15.77 -13.76
N CYS A 242 -21.15 16.94 -14.38
CA CYS A 242 -20.00 17.67 -14.92
C CYS A 242 -19.07 18.20 -13.82
N LYS A 243 -19.58 18.48 -12.62
CA LYS A 243 -18.77 18.94 -11.50
C LYS A 243 -17.91 17.79 -10.98
N GLU A 244 -18.52 16.62 -10.79
CA GLU A 244 -17.82 15.40 -10.39
C GLU A 244 -16.75 15.03 -11.42
N ALA A 245 -17.04 15.15 -12.72
CA ALA A 245 -16.06 14.93 -13.78
C ALA A 245 -14.87 15.90 -13.70
N LEU A 246 -15.13 17.19 -13.48
CA LEU A 246 -14.10 18.21 -13.29
C LEU A 246 -13.24 17.93 -12.06
N ASP A 247 -13.88 17.62 -10.93
CA ASP A 247 -13.19 17.30 -9.68
C ASP A 247 -12.25 16.09 -9.89
N MET A 248 -12.70 15.05 -10.60
CA MET A 248 -11.86 13.88 -10.94
C MET A 248 -10.67 14.24 -11.84
N ILE A 249 -10.87 15.11 -12.84
CA ILE A 249 -9.80 15.51 -13.76
C ILE A 249 -8.77 16.38 -13.04
N CYS A 250 -9.20 17.37 -12.24
CA CYS A 250 -8.31 18.20 -11.46
C CYS A 250 -7.52 17.40 -10.41
N ASN A 251 -8.15 16.38 -9.81
CA ASN A 251 -7.46 15.46 -8.91
C ASN A 251 -6.33 14.73 -9.63
N LEU A 252 -6.58 14.18 -10.83
CA LEU A 252 -5.55 13.50 -11.63
C LEU A 252 -4.40 14.43 -12.02
N GLU A 253 -4.71 15.68 -12.39
CA GLU A 253 -3.69 16.70 -12.66
C GLU A 253 -2.83 17.00 -11.42
N SER A 254 -3.45 17.10 -10.24
CA SER A 254 -2.74 17.33 -8.97
C SER A 254 -1.88 16.13 -8.53
N GLU A 255 -2.26 14.92 -8.97
CA GLU A 255 -1.50 13.68 -8.76
C GLU A 255 -0.45 13.43 -9.86
N GLU A 256 -0.29 14.37 -10.80
CA GLU A 256 0.62 14.27 -11.95
C GLU A 256 0.29 13.08 -12.90
N ASP A 257 -0.95 12.57 -12.88
CA ASP A 257 -1.44 11.56 -13.83
C ASP A 257 -2.04 12.21 -15.08
N GLU A 258 -1.16 12.81 -15.89
CA GLU A 258 -1.54 13.49 -17.14
C GLU A 258 -2.29 12.56 -18.12
N LYS A 259 -1.89 11.28 -18.17
CA LYS A 259 -2.52 10.29 -19.06
C LYS A 259 -3.95 10.00 -18.60
N GLY A 260 -4.17 9.80 -17.31
CA GLY A 260 -5.49 9.61 -16.72
C GLY A 260 -6.38 10.83 -16.95
N ALA A 261 -5.85 12.03 -16.65
CA ALA A 261 -6.56 13.30 -16.84
C ALA A 261 -7.01 13.50 -18.28
N LEU A 262 -6.10 13.31 -19.25
CA LEU A 262 -6.42 13.42 -20.68
C LEU A 262 -7.46 12.39 -21.12
N SER A 263 -7.38 11.17 -20.57
CA SER A 263 -8.30 10.07 -20.90
C SER A 263 -9.72 10.36 -20.43
N LEU A 264 -9.89 10.82 -19.18
CA LEU A 264 -11.20 11.25 -18.66
C LEU A 264 -11.72 12.48 -19.39
N CYS A 265 -10.88 13.50 -19.60
CA CYS A 265 -11.25 14.71 -20.33
C CYS A 265 -11.79 14.36 -21.74
N THR A 266 -11.09 13.50 -22.47
CA THR A 266 -11.53 13.02 -23.78
C THR A 266 -12.86 12.27 -23.71
N ALA A 267 -13.06 11.41 -22.71
CA ALA A 267 -14.29 10.64 -22.54
C ALA A 267 -15.49 11.56 -22.25
N PHE A 268 -15.36 12.50 -21.31
CA PHE A 268 -16.42 13.43 -20.95
C PHE A 268 -16.72 14.44 -22.05
N PHE A 269 -15.71 14.92 -22.75
CA PHE A 269 -15.90 15.80 -23.91
C PHE A 269 -16.67 15.10 -25.04
N LYS A 270 -16.31 13.84 -25.36
CA LYS A 270 -17.06 13.04 -26.34
C LYS A 270 -18.51 12.81 -25.93
N ARG A 271 -18.76 12.51 -24.64
CA ARG A 271 -20.13 12.38 -24.11
C ARG A 271 -20.93 13.65 -24.36
N GLN A 272 -20.33 14.80 -24.07
CA GLN A 272 -20.98 16.08 -24.23
C GLN A 272 -21.35 16.35 -25.70
N LEU A 273 -20.40 16.15 -26.62
CA LEU A 273 -20.65 16.28 -28.07
C LEU A 273 -21.79 15.39 -28.55
N LEU A 274 -21.87 14.15 -28.07
CA LEU A 274 -22.91 13.19 -28.47
C LEU A 274 -24.29 13.50 -27.85
N SER A 275 -24.30 14.01 -26.62
CA SER A 275 -25.55 14.34 -25.90
C SER A 275 -26.19 15.65 -26.39
N GLY A 276 -25.42 16.52 -27.08
CA GLY A 276 -25.87 17.85 -27.46
C GLY A 276 -26.05 18.81 -26.27
N ASP A 277 -25.59 18.43 -25.08
CA ASP A 277 -25.73 19.21 -23.86
C ASP A 277 -24.61 20.25 -23.75
N ALA A 278 -24.95 21.52 -23.90
CA ALA A 278 -24.01 22.64 -23.78
C ALA A 278 -23.91 23.21 -22.36
N TYR A 279 -24.60 22.62 -21.36
CA TYR A 279 -24.72 23.18 -20.01
C TYR A 279 -23.36 23.35 -19.29
N CYS A 280 -22.33 22.61 -19.69
CA CYS A 280 -20.96 22.75 -19.20
C CYS A 280 -19.97 22.75 -20.37
N ALA A 281 -20.06 23.69 -21.30
CA ALA A 281 -19.04 23.83 -22.34
C ALA A 281 -17.69 24.16 -21.67
N TRP A 282 -16.72 23.26 -21.86
CA TRP A 282 -15.35 23.33 -21.34
C TRP A 282 -14.54 24.41 -22.07
#